data_AF-I3J2U2-F1
#
_entry.id   AF-I3J2U2-F1
#
_cell.length_a   1.000
_cell.length_b   1.000
_cell.length_c   1.000
_cell.angle_alpha   90.00
_cell.angle_beta   90.00
_cell.angle_gamma   90.00
#
_symmetry.space_group_name_H-M   'P 1'
#
loop_
_entity.id
_entity.type
_entity.pdbx_description
1 polymer ?
#
loop_
_entity_poly.entity_id
_entity_poly.type
_entity_poly.pdbx_seq_one_letter_code
_entity_poly.pdbx_strand_id
1 'polypeptide(L)' 'MWYEILPGLGVMAVCLIIPGVATAQIHKFTNGGKEKRIARVPWQWYLMDRDKRVSGTGRHFDSKIFGLKN' A
#
# COMPACT_ATOMS: atom_id res chain seq x y z
N MET A 1 -20.05 -37.35 -5.47
CA MET A 1 -19.47 -37.35 -4.10
C MET A 1 -19.43 -35.90 -3.60
N TRP A 2 -19.55 -35.63 -2.30
CA TRP A 2 -19.67 -34.24 -1.77
C TRP A 2 -18.52 -33.29 -2.17
N TYR A 3 -17.37 -33.83 -2.57
CA TYR A 3 -16.19 -33.10 -3.02
C TYR A 3 -16.34 -32.33 -4.34
N GLU A 4 -17.41 -32.57 -5.12
CA GLU A 4 -17.63 -31.89 -6.41
C GLU A 4 -17.88 -30.38 -6.27
N ILE A 5 -18.14 -29.88 -5.06
CA ILE A 5 -18.23 -28.43 -4.77
C ILE A 5 -16.85 -27.77 -4.63
N LEU A 6 -15.80 -28.55 -4.31
CA LEU A 6 -14.46 -28.03 -4.03
C LEU A 6 -13.82 -27.29 -5.21
N PRO A 7 -13.95 -27.75 -6.47
CA PRO A 7 -13.45 -26.99 -7.62
C PRO A 7 -14.11 -25.62 -7.76
N GLY A 8 -15.43 -25.53 -7.59
CA GLY A 8 -16.16 -24.26 -7.65
C GLY A 8 -15.77 -23.31 -6.53
N LEU A 9 -15.65 -23.83 -5.31
CA LEU A 9 -15.15 -23.08 -4.15
C LEU A 9 -13.71 -22.60 -4.36
N GLY A 10 -12.84 -23.44 -4.94
CA GLY A 10 -11.45 -23.11 -5.21
C GLY A 10 -11.31 -21.96 -6.21
N VAL A 11 -12.07 -21.99 -7.31
CA VAL A 11 -12.08 -20.90 -8.30
C VAL A 11 -12.57 -19.60 -7.65
N MET A 12 -13.67 -19.65 -6.90
CA MET A 12 -14.21 -18.48 -6.20
C MET A 12 -13.19 -17.90 -5.21
N ALA A 13 -12.52 -18.74 -4.42
CA ALA A 13 -11.51 -18.32 -3.47
C ALA A 13 -10.33 -17.61 -4.17
N VAL A 14 -9.83 -18.19 -5.27
CA VAL A 14 -8.74 -17.57 -6.04
C VAL A 14 -9.15 -16.21 -6.59
N CYS A 15 -10.35 -16.11 -7.19
CA CYS A 15 -10.88 -14.84 -7.71
C CYS A 15 -11.01 -13.76 -6.63
N LEU A 16 -11.33 -14.13 -5.39
CA LEU A 16 -11.43 -13.18 -4.26
C LEU A 16 -10.07 -12.82 -3.65
N ILE A 17 -9.08 -13.71 -3.71
CA ILE A 17 -7.73 -13.46 -3.19
C ILE A 17 -6.94 -12.53 -4.12
N ILE A 18 -7.08 -12.69 -5.44
CA ILE A 18 -6.29 -11.94 -6.44
C ILE A 18 -6.36 -10.42 -6.22
N PRO A 19 -7.52 -9.77 -6.03
CA PRO A 19 -7.59 -8.33 -5.81
C PRO A 19 -6.85 -7.87 -4.56
N GLY A 20 -6.91 -8.64 -3.47
CA GLY A 20 -6.21 -8.31 -2.21
C GLY A 20 -4.70 -8.37 -2.37
N VAL A 21 -4.19 -9.42 -3.04
CA VAL A 21 -2.75 -9.55 -3.32
C VAL A 21 -2.29 -8.47 -4.31
N ALA A 22 -3.05 -8.23 -5.37
CA ALA A 22 -2.72 -7.23 -6.37
C ALA A 22 -2.64 -5.83 -5.76
N THR A 23 -3.62 -5.42 -4.95
CA THR A 23 -3.63 -4.09 -4.30
C THR A 23 -2.46 -3.91 -3.32
N ALA A 24 -2.11 -4.95 -2.56
CA ALA A 24 -0.94 -4.92 -1.67
C ALA A 24 0.37 -4.70 -2.44
N GLN A 25 0.56 -5.41 -3.56
CA GLN A 25 1.76 -5.22 -4.40
C GLN A 25 1.78 -3.85 -5.07
N ILE A 26 0.65 -3.37 -5.59
CA ILE A 26 0.53 -2.04 -6.19
C ILE A 26 0.84 -0.94 -5.15
N HIS A 27 0.34 -1.08 -3.92
CA HIS A 27 0.62 -0.13 -2.85
C HIS A 27 2.11 -0.09 -2.47
N LYS A 28 2.78 -1.23 -2.41
CA LYS A 28 4.22 -1.29 -2.19
C LYS A 28 4.99 -0.67 -3.35
N PHE A 29 4.61 -0.97 -4.59
CA PHE A 29 5.28 -0.42 -5.78
C PHE A 29 5.15 1.10 -5.88
N THR A 30 3.96 1.64 -5.64
CA THR A 30 3.67 3.08 -5.79
C THR A 30 4.20 3.95 -4.65
N ASN A 31 4.49 3.37 -3.47
CA ASN A 31 4.93 4.11 -2.27
C ASN A 31 6.38 3.79 -1.84
N GLY A 32 7.25 3.42 -2.78
CA GLY A 32 8.68 3.22 -2.52
C GLY A 32 8.99 2.00 -1.65
N GLY A 33 8.25 0.91 -1.85
CA GLY A 33 8.40 -0.36 -1.12
C GLY A 33 7.72 -0.40 0.25
N LYS A 34 7.03 0.69 0.63
CA LYS A 34 6.34 0.82 1.92
C LYS A 34 4.84 0.66 1.76
N GLU A 35 4.16 0.44 2.88
CA GLU A 35 2.70 0.49 2.92
C GLU A 35 2.19 1.91 2.59
N LYS A 36 1.03 1.97 1.94
CA LYS A 36 0.39 3.26 1.61
C LYS A 36 -0.01 3.98 2.90
N ARG A 37 0.40 5.24 3.06
CA ARG A 37 -0.03 6.05 4.21
C ARG A 37 -1.53 6.35 4.11
N ILE A 38 -2.27 6.06 5.18
CA ILE A 38 -3.71 6.33 5.29
C ILE A 38 -3.91 7.54 6.20
N ALA A 39 -4.47 8.62 5.66
CA ALA A 39 -4.84 9.81 6.42
C ALA A 39 -6.34 9.77 6.75
N ARG A 40 -6.67 9.29 7.95
CA ARG A 40 -8.05 9.26 8.49
C ARG A 40 -8.43 10.54 9.23
N VAL A 41 -7.43 11.24 9.78
CA VAL A 41 -7.63 12.50 10.51
C VAL A 41 -6.87 13.66 9.86
N PRO A 42 -7.33 14.92 10.00
CA PRO A 42 -6.69 16.07 9.35
C PRO A 42 -5.21 16.22 9.71
N TRP A 43 -4.82 15.88 10.94
CA TRP A 43 -3.43 15.90 11.37
C TRP A 43 -2.54 14.95 10.56
N GLN A 44 -3.03 13.77 10.20
CA GLN A 44 -2.27 12.81 9.37
C GLN A 44 -2.05 13.35 7.95
N TRP A 45 -3.03 14.07 7.41
CA TRP A 45 -2.89 14.75 6.12
C TRP A 45 -1.86 15.88 6.19
N TYR A 46 -1.91 16.70 7.25
CA TYR A 46 -0.93 17.75 7.48
C TYR A 46 0.51 17.21 7.55
N LEU A 47 0.73 16.10 8.26
CA LEU A 47 2.04 15.43 8.30
C LEU A 47 2.45 14.84 6.94
N MET A 48 1.51 14.31 6.16
CA MET A 48 1.80 13.82 4.81
C MET A 48 2.21 14.92 3.84
N ASP A 49 1.58 16.09 3.93
CA ASP A 49 1.96 17.25 3.13
C ASP A 49 3.29 17.86 3.59
N ARG A 50 3.56 17.86 4.91
CA ARG A 50 4.88 18.20 5.45
C ARG A 50 5.97 17.31 4.84
N ASP A 51 5.78 15.99 4.87
CA ASP A 51 6.77 15.04 4.34
C ASP A 51 6.98 15.24 2.84
N LYS A 52 5.92 15.56 2.08
CA LYS A 52 6.00 15.93 0.66
C LYS A 52 6.87 17.17 0.42
N ARG A 53 6.68 18.23 1.22
CA ARG A 53 7.45 19.48 1.12
C ARG A 53 8.90 19.27 1.52
N VAL A 54 9.12 18.52 2.60
CA VAL A 54 10.45 18.24 3.14
C VAL A 54 11.23 17.31 2.23
N SER A 55 10.58 16.37 1.54
CA SER A 55 11.21 15.38 0.65
C SER A 55 12.07 15.99 -0.47
N GLY A 56 11.70 17.15 -1.02
CA GLY A 56 12.44 17.80 -2.12
C GLY A 56 12.20 17.18 -3.50
N THR A 57 11.67 15.94 -3.58
CA THR A 57 11.21 15.31 -4.84
C THR A 57 9.73 15.54 -5.11
N GLY A 58 9.02 16.22 -4.20
CA GLY A 58 7.57 16.40 -4.26
C GLY A 58 6.78 15.11 -4.02
N ARG A 59 7.43 14.03 -3.58
CA ARG A 59 6.82 12.73 -3.24
C ARG A 59 6.82 12.53 -1.73
N HIS A 60 5.67 12.15 -1.17
CA HIS A 60 5.49 12.01 0.27
C HIS A 60 6.09 10.73 0.88
N PHE A 61 6.33 9.69 0.06
CA PHE A 61 6.89 8.41 0.51
C PHE A 61 8.42 8.39 0.55
N ASP A 62 9.06 9.40 -0.07
CA ASP A 62 10.49 9.66 0.05
C ASP A 62 10.78 10.23 1.44
N SER A 63 11.03 9.32 2.37
CA SER A 63 11.43 9.68 3.73
C SER A 63 12.85 10.21 3.68
N LYS A 64 13.05 11.46 4.12
CA LYS A 64 14.38 11.89 4.52
C LYS A 64 14.78 11.08 5.75
N ILE A 65 15.73 10.17 5.59
CA ILE A 65 16.36 9.51 6.74
C ILE A 65 17.00 10.64 7.55
N PHE A 66 16.51 10.81 8.77
CA PHE A 66 17.07 11.77 9.71
C PHE A 66 18.51 11.34 10.03
N GLY A 67 19.49 11.90 9.30
CA GLY A 67 20.88 11.96 9.77
C GLY A 67 22.03 11.50 8.85
N LEU A 68 21.85 11.01 7.61
CA LEU A 68 23.02 10.49 6.84
C LEU A 68 23.18 10.90 5.38
N LYS A 69 22.31 11.74 4.81
CA LYS A 69 22.64 12.38 3.51
C LYS A 69 21.79 13.62 3.27
N ASN A 70 22.28 14.73 3.83
CA ASN A 70 22.28 16.08 3.26
C ASN A 70 23.14 16.97 4.14
#